data_AF-A0A924J295-F1
#
_entry.id   AF-A0A924J295-F1
#
_cell.length_a   1.000
_cell.length_b   1.000
_cell.length_c   1.000
_cell.angle_alpha   90.00
_cell.angle_beta   90.00
_cell.angle_gamma   90.00
#
_symmetry.space_group_name_H-M   'P 1'
#
loop_
_entity.id
_entity.type
_entity.pdbx_description
1 polymer ?
#
loop_
_entity_poly.entity_id
_entity_poly.type
_entity_poly.pdbx_seq_one_letter_code
_entity_poly.pdbx_strand_id
1 'polypeptide(L)' 'MSASPSYPDSFCFDPSAPAFRAHEGGKMEVVPTKALRDRADLALLYTPGVAEVSRAIAADPSLAARYTARGNTVA' A
#
# COMPACT_ATOMS: atom_id res chain seq x y z
N MET A 1 -49.45 -12.74 11.59
CA MET A 1 -48.58 -11.97 12.51
C MET A 1 -47.15 -12.49 12.34
N SER A 2 -46.38 -11.90 11.42
CA SER A 2 -44.94 -12.16 11.33
C SER A 2 -44.28 -10.79 11.42
N ALA A 3 -43.81 -10.46 12.61
CA ALA A 3 -43.02 -9.26 12.84
C ALA A 3 -41.63 -9.51 12.25
N SER A 4 -41.33 -8.85 11.14
CA SER A 4 -39.96 -8.73 10.65
C SER A 4 -39.19 -7.81 11.61
N PRO A 5 -37.95 -8.12 12.00
CA PRO A 5 -37.19 -7.27 12.91
C PRO A 5 -36.84 -5.97 12.19
N SER A 6 -37.37 -4.86 12.68
CA SER A 6 -37.02 -3.50 12.27
C SER A 6 -35.58 -3.23 12.69
N TYR A 7 -34.66 -3.34 11.74
CA TYR A 7 -33.32 -2.77 11.87
C TYR A 7 -33.49 -1.25 12.04
N PRO A 8 -32.81 -0.60 13.01
CA PRO A 8 -32.90 0.85 13.15
C PRO A 8 -32.48 1.50 11.83
N ASP A 9 -33.26 2.51 11.46
CA ASP A 9 -33.25 3.20 10.19
C ASP A 9 -31.84 3.39 9.62
N SER A 10 -31.64 2.76 8.45
CA SER A 10 -30.79 3.17 7.35
C SER A 10 -30.07 4.49 7.62
N PHE A 11 -28.76 4.45 7.85
CA PHE A 11 -27.93 5.65 7.78
C PHE A 11 -28.17 6.29 6.42
N CYS A 12 -28.99 7.35 6.38
CA CYS A 12 -29.24 8.09 5.16
C CYS A 12 -27.97 8.90 4.91
N PHE A 13 -27.09 8.36 4.09
CA PHE A 13 -25.91 9.07 3.63
C PHE A 13 -26.27 9.83 2.35
N ASP A 14 -25.72 11.05 2.22
CA ASP A 14 -25.89 11.88 1.04
C ASP A 14 -24.67 11.70 0.12
N PRO A 15 -24.78 10.98 -1.01
CA PRO A 15 -23.68 10.77 -1.93
C PRO A 15 -23.21 12.06 -2.63
N SER A 16 -24.03 13.11 -2.62
CA SER A 16 -23.66 14.42 -3.18
C SER A 16 -22.78 15.23 -2.22
N ALA A 17 -22.65 14.81 -0.95
CA ALA A 17 -21.82 15.50 0.02
C ALA A 17 -20.34 15.48 -0.42
N PRO A 18 -19.58 16.57 -0.19
CA PRO A 18 -18.18 16.69 -0.60
C PRO A 18 -17.28 15.56 -0.09
N ALA A 19 -17.63 14.95 1.05
CA ALA A 19 -16.91 13.81 1.61
C ALA A 19 -16.85 12.63 0.63
N PHE A 20 -17.94 12.31 -0.07
CA PHE A 20 -17.98 11.20 -1.02
C PHE A 20 -17.07 11.46 -2.22
N ARG A 21 -17.14 12.66 -2.80
CA ARG A 21 -16.24 13.07 -3.88
C ARG A 21 -14.77 13.05 -3.46
N ALA A 22 -14.45 13.49 -2.25
CA ALA A 22 -13.08 13.45 -1.72
C ALA A 22 -12.55 12.02 -1.48
N HIS A 23 -13.41 11.00 -1.49
CA HIS A 23 -13.01 9.59 -1.37
C HIS A 23 -13.10 8.83 -2.70
N GLU A 24 -13.58 9.46 -3.80
CA GLU A 24 -13.58 8.85 -5.13
C GLU A 24 -12.14 8.51 -5.55
N GLY A 25 -11.92 7.25 -5.95
CA GLY A 25 -10.58 6.74 -6.31
C GLY A 25 -9.74 6.27 -5.11
N GLY A 26 -10.23 6.42 -3.88
CA GLY A 26 -9.48 6.08 -2.67
C GLY A 26 -8.47 7.16 -2.28
N LYS A 27 -7.84 6.96 -1.11
CA LYS A 27 -6.92 7.95 -0.51
C LYS A 27 -5.46 7.51 -0.51
N MET A 28 -5.21 6.26 -0.84
CA MET A 28 -3.90 5.64 -0.71
C MET A 28 -3.27 5.52 -2.09
N GLU A 29 -2.04 6.00 -2.23
CA GLU A 29 -1.20 5.78 -3.39
C GLU A 29 0.14 5.19 -2.98
N VAL A 30 0.81 4.50 -3.90
CA VAL A 30 2.16 3.97 -3.70
C VAL A 30 3.08 4.59 -4.75
N VAL A 31 4.04 5.37 -4.28
CA VAL A 31 5.01 6.07 -5.14
C VAL A 31 6.41 5.52 -4.87
N PRO A 32 7.20 5.20 -5.92
CA PRO A 32 8.55 4.70 -5.73
C PRO A 32 9.46 5.78 -5.12
N THR A 33 10.29 5.40 -4.14
CA THR A 33 11.24 6.31 -3.48
C THR A 33 12.51 6.57 -4.30
N LYS A 34 12.72 5.79 -5.37
CA LYS A 34 13.85 5.90 -6.30
C LYS A 34 13.32 6.02 -7.71
N ALA A 35 13.93 6.89 -8.51
CA ALA A 35 13.56 7.07 -9.90
C ALA A 35 13.94 5.83 -10.72
N LEU A 36 13.07 5.45 -11.64
CA LEU A 36 13.31 4.41 -12.65
C LEU A 36 13.32 5.10 -14.02
N ARG A 37 14.48 5.60 -14.44
CA ARG A 37 14.61 6.41 -15.66
C ARG A 37 14.99 5.57 -16.88
N ASP A 38 15.81 4.55 -16.66
CA ASP A 38 16.38 3.76 -17.74
C ASP A 38 16.57 2.28 -17.35
N ARG A 39 17.15 1.52 -18.28
CA ARG A 39 17.43 0.10 -18.10
C ARG A 39 18.48 -0.16 -17.01
N ALA A 40 19.41 0.76 -16.77
CA ALA A 40 20.43 0.61 -15.75
C ALA A 40 19.81 0.76 -14.35
N ASP A 41 18.93 1.73 -14.16
CA ASP A 41 18.14 1.89 -12.93
C ASP A 41 17.31 0.62 -12.65
N LEU A 42 16.66 0.06 -13.67
CA LEU A 42 15.92 -1.20 -13.55
C LEU A 42 16.82 -2.39 -13.20
N ALA A 43 17.98 -2.52 -13.84
CA ALA A 43 18.92 -3.61 -13.56
C ALA A 43 19.46 -3.56 -12.13
N LEU A 44 19.61 -2.37 -11.56
CA LEU A 44 20.08 -2.15 -10.20
C LEU A 44 19.00 -2.41 -9.15
N LEU A 45 17.80 -1.84 -9.35
CA LEU A 45 16.70 -1.91 -8.37
C LEU A 45 15.88 -3.20 -8.48
N TYR A 46 16.01 -3.91 -9.59
CA TYR A 46 15.38 -5.19 -9.84
C TYR A 46 16.45 -6.22 -10.26
N THR A 47 16.12 -7.18 -11.14
CA THR A 47 17.08 -8.18 -11.60
C THR A 47 18.13 -7.57 -12.53
N PRO A 48 19.44 -7.84 -12.34
CA PRO A 48 20.06 -8.75 -11.36
C PRO A 48 20.43 -8.14 -9.99
N GLY A 49 20.43 -6.81 -9.82
CA GLY A 49 20.95 -6.13 -8.63
C GLY A 49 20.25 -6.49 -7.31
N VAL A 50 18.93 -6.68 -7.32
CA VAL A 50 18.13 -7.05 -6.14
C VAL A 50 18.59 -8.37 -5.51
N ALA A 51 19.21 -9.28 -6.27
CA ALA A 51 19.66 -10.57 -5.78
C ALA A 51 20.72 -10.44 -4.68
N GLU A 52 21.54 -9.39 -4.71
CA GLU A 52 22.51 -9.12 -3.65
C GLU A 52 21.81 -8.75 -2.34
N VAL A 53 20.84 -7.84 -2.40
CA VAL A 53 20.02 -7.44 -1.25
C VAL A 53 19.25 -8.63 -0.68
N SER A 54 18.64 -9.45 -1.54
CA SER A 54 17.92 -10.65 -1.10
C SER A 54 18.83 -11.65 -0.39
N ARG A 55 20.04 -11.91 -0.90
CA ARG A 55 21.00 -12.80 -0.25
C ARG A 55 21.51 -12.23 1.08
N ALA A 56 21.77 -10.93 1.15
CA ALA A 56 22.18 -10.27 2.39
C ALA A 56 21.11 -10.40 3.47
N ILE A 57 19.83 -10.18 3.13
CA ILE A 57 18.71 -10.32 4.08
C ILE A 57 18.50 -11.80 4.47
N ALA A 58 18.70 -12.74 3.55
CA ALA A 58 18.62 -14.16 3.87
C ALA A 58 19.70 -14.59 4.87
N ALA A 59 20.91 -14.02 4.79
CA ALA A 59 21.99 -14.26 5.74
C ALA A 59 21.79 -13.52 7.08
N ASP A 60 21.29 -12.28 7.04
CA ASP A 60 20.99 -11.47 8.22
C ASP A 60 19.61 -10.79 8.08
N PRO A 61 18.55 -11.38 8.70
CA PRO A 61 17.20 -10.83 8.65
C PRO A 61 17.04 -9.43 9.27
N SER A 62 17.98 -8.98 10.11
CA SER A 62 17.93 -7.64 10.71
C SER A 62 18.07 -6.54 9.65
N LEU A 63 18.78 -6.84 8.55
CA LEU A 63 19.00 -5.93 7.43
C LEU A 63 17.70 -5.57 6.68
N ALA A 64 16.64 -6.36 6.83
CA ALA A 64 15.34 -6.08 6.21
C ALA A 64 14.79 -4.72 6.64
N ALA A 65 15.01 -4.29 7.90
CA ALA A 65 14.56 -2.99 8.37
C ALA A 65 15.27 -1.81 7.67
N ARG A 66 16.53 -2.02 7.24
CA ARG A 66 17.35 -0.98 6.60
C ARG A 66 17.16 -0.91 5.09
N TYR A 67 17.03 -2.05 4.42
CA TYR A 67 17.04 -2.14 2.96
C TYR A 67 15.65 -2.38 2.33
N THR A 68 14.58 -2.33 3.12
CA THR A 68 13.20 -2.45 2.62
C THR A 68 12.28 -1.43 3.28
N ALA A 69 11.03 -1.34 2.82
CA ALA A 69 10.01 -0.49 3.43
C ALA A 69 9.61 -0.94 4.85
N ARG A 70 9.99 -2.16 5.29
CA ARG A 70 9.58 -2.75 6.59
C ARG A 70 9.85 -1.84 7.79
N GLY A 71 10.92 -1.06 7.79
CA GLY A 71 11.23 -0.15 8.89
C GLY A 71 10.26 1.03 9.05
N ASN A 72 9.44 1.31 8.02
CA ASN A 72 8.57 2.50 7.97
C ASN A 72 7.12 2.19 7.55
N THR A 73 6.75 0.92 7.39
CA THR A 73 5.39 0.49 7.03
C THR A 73 4.67 -0.07 8.26
N VAL A 74 3.50 0.49 8.58
CA VAL A 74 2.61 0.03 9.66
C VAL A 74 1.32 -0.51 9.02
N ALA A 75 0.85 -1.65 9.51
CA ALA A 75 -0.36 -2.34 9.04
C ALA A 75 -1.51 -2.20 10.05
#